data_AF-A0A9X8VE90-F1
#
_entry.id   AF-A0A9X8VE90-F1
#
_cell.length_a   1.000
_cell.length_b   1.000
_cell.length_c   1.000
_cell.angle_alpha   90.00
_cell.angle_beta   90.00
_cell.angle_gamma   90.00
#
_symmetry.space_group_name_H-M   'P 1'
#
loop_
_entity.id
_entity.type
_entity.pdbx_description
1 polymer ?
#
loop_
_entity_poly.entity_id
_entity_poly.type
_entity_poly.pdbx_seq_one_letter_code
_entity_poly.pdbx_strand_id
1 'polypeptide(L)'
;LRTGVVLAPQGGALAKMLPPFRFGLGGPIGDGRQYLPWIHLDDMVNGIIYLLDHATLTGPFNMVAPYPVHNEQFAAQLANVLDRPAFLRVPAFVMRLL
;
A
#
# COMPACT_ATOMS: atom_id res chain seq x y z
N LEU A 1 1.03 5.70 -17.31
CA LEU A 1 1.53 5.45 -15.94
C LEU A 1 1.02 4.10 -15.47
N ARG A 2 1.86 3.30 -14.81
CA ARG A 2 1.49 2.03 -14.17
C ARG A 2 1.54 2.25 -12.66
N THR A 3 0.41 2.17 -11.98
CA THR A 3 0.29 2.62 -10.58
C THR A 3 0.29 1.45 -9.62
N GLY A 4 1.05 1.56 -8.53
CA GLY A 4 0.94 0.66 -7.39
C GLY A 4 -0.29 0.95 -6.51
N VAL A 5 -0.32 0.34 -5.33
CA VAL A 5 -1.29 0.66 -4.29
C VAL A 5 -0.96 2.03 -3.70
N VAL A 6 -1.82 3.01 -3.97
CA VAL A 6 -1.65 4.37 -3.46
C VAL A 6 -2.08 4.43 -1.99
N LEU A 7 -1.16 4.84 -1.13
CA LEU A 7 -1.38 4.98 0.30
C LEU A 7 -1.64 6.45 0.64
N ALA A 8 -2.79 6.71 1.26
CA ALA A 8 -3.21 8.02 1.72
C ALA A 8 -3.91 7.91 3.08
N PRO A 9 -3.67 8.81 4.05
CA PRO A 9 -4.34 8.73 5.36
C PRO A 9 -5.86 8.92 5.29
N GLN A 10 -6.34 9.73 4.36
CA GLN A 10 -7.74 10.18 4.27
C GLN A 10 -8.51 9.54 3.11
N GLY A 11 -7.95 8.51 2.46
CA GLY A 11 -8.60 7.82 1.36
C GLY A 11 -7.83 6.60 0.83
N GLY A 12 -8.27 6.07 -0.29
CA GLY A 12 -7.58 4.97 -0.97
C GLY A 12 -7.52 3.67 -0.16
N ALA A 13 -6.49 2.87 -0.43
CA ALA A 13 -6.34 1.54 0.16
C ALA A 13 -6.02 1.60 1.66
N LEU A 14 -5.14 2.53 2.08
CA LEU A 14 -4.74 2.67 3.49
C LEU A 14 -5.93 3.00 4.39
N ALA A 15 -6.78 3.96 4.01
CA ALA A 15 -7.96 4.31 4.81
C ALA A 15 -8.92 3.13 5.02
N LYS A 16 -9.04 2.22 4.04
CA LYS A 16 -9.84 0.98 4.18
C LYS A 16 -9.18 -0.06 5.08
N MET A 17 -7.85 -0.08 5.15
CA MET A 17 -7.08 -1.00 6.00
C MET A 17 -7.01 -0.51 7.46
N LEU A 18 -7.07 0.80 7.72
CA LEU A 18 -6.91 1.36 9.06
C LEU A 18 -7.92 0.86 10.11
N PRO A 19 -9.24 0.74 9.83
CA PRO A 19 -10.20 0.33 10.85
C PRO A 19 -9.87 -1.01 11.52
N PRO A 20 -9.71 -2.14 10.81
CA PRO A 20 -9.37 -3.41 11.47
C PRO A 20 -8.01 -3.35 12.18
N PHE A 21 -7.00 -2.68 11.62
CA PHE A 21 -5.70 -2.53 12.27
C PHE A 21 -5.78 -1.73 13.58
N ARG A 22 -6.60 -0.67 13.64
CA ARG A 22 -6.81 0.12 14.87
C ARG A 22 -7.47 -0.68 15.99
N PHE A 23 -8.29 -1.69 15.64
CA PHE A 23 -8.89 -2.61 16.61
C PHE A 23 -7.98 -3.82 16.95
N GLY A 24 -6.75 -3.88 16.44
CA GLY A 24 -5.86 -5.04 16.63
C GLY A 24 -6.30 -6.30 15.88
N LEU A 25 -7.20 -6.14 14.90
CA LEU A 25 -7.72 -7.21 14.03
C LEU A 25 -7.00 -7.26 12.68
N GLY A 26 -5.93 -6.50 12.52
CA GLY A 26 -5.12 -6.45 11.31
C GLY A 26 -4.10 -7.58 11.22
N GLY A 27 -3.57 -7.76 10.02
CA GLY A 27 -2.45 -8.66 9.75
C GLY A 27 -2.32 -9.00 8.27
N PRO A 28 -1.39 -9.91 7.91
CA PRO A 28 -1.14 -10.25 6.53
C PRO A 28 -2.34 -10.94 5.87
N ILE A 29 -2.55 -10.69 4.59
CA ILE A 29 -3.56 -11.33 3.76
C ILE A 29 -3.00 -12.65 3.22
N GLY A 30 -3.74 -13.75 3.37
CA GLY A 30 -3.33 -15.06 2.86
C GLY A 30 -2.04 -15.57 3.51
N ASP A 31 -1.07 -15.98 2.69
CA ASP A 31 0.26 -16.41 3.17
C ASP A 31 1.21 -15.25 3.49
N GLY A 32 0.86 -14.02 3.10
CA GLY A 32 1.61 -12.80 3.35
C GLY A 32 2.81 -12.57 2.44
N ARG A 33 3.14 -13.51 1.54
CA ARG A 33 4.36 -13.50 0.71
C ARG A 33 4.20 -12.73 -0.59
N GLN A 34 2.97 -12.35 -0.93
CA GLN A 34 2.70 -11.53 -2.09
C GLN A 34 3.38 -10.15 -1.94
N TYR A 35 4.03 -9.71 -3.02
CA TYR A 35 4.54 -8.36 -3.09
C TYR A 35 3.39 -7.36 -3.14
N LEU A 36 3.53 -6.29 -2.36
CA LEU A 36 2.65 -5.14 -2.36
C LEU A 36 3.43 -3.96 -2.97
N PRO A 37 3.37 -3.74 -4.30
CA PRO A 37 3.90 -2.51 -4.88
C PRO A 37 3.04 -1.34 -4.38
N TRP A 38 3.62 -0.43 -3.61
CA TRP A 38 2.92 0.69 -2.97
C TRP A 38 3.57 2.02 -3.36
N ILE A 39 2.86 3.14 -3.20
CA ILE A 39 3.41 4.49 -3.34
C ILE A 39 2.66 5.45 -2.40
N HIS A 40 3.36 6.41 -1.80
CA HIS A 40 2.70 7.49 -1.07
C HIS A 40 1.95 8.41 -2.04
N LEU A 41 0.79 8.95 -1.65
CA LEU A 41 0.01 9.84 -2.52
C LEU A 41 0.85 11.03 -3.02
N ASP A 42 1.61 11.67 -2.13
CA ASP A 42 2.42 12.84 -2.50
C ASP A 42 3.53 12.48 -3.49
N ASP A 43 4.17 11.31 -3.34
CA ASP A 43 5.20 10.83 -4.28
C ASP A 43 4.60 10.57 -5.66
N MET A 44 3.39 10.02 -5.72
CA MET A 44 2.69 9.80 -6.98
C MET A 44 2.36 11.13 -7.67
N VAL A 45 1.82 12.11 -6.94
CA VAL A 45 1.47 13.42 -7.48
C VAL A 45 2.73 14.15 -7.96
N ASN A 46 3.78 14.18 -7.14
CA ASN A 46 5.05 14.80 -7.50
C ASN A 46 5.69 14.14 -8.72
N GLY A 47 5.64 12.81 -8.84
CA GLY A 47 6.13 12.11 -10.01
C GLY A 47 5.31 12.38 -11.27
N ILE A 48 3.99 12.59 -11.15
CA ILE A 48 3.15 13.02 -12.29
C ILE A 48 3.55 14.43 -12.75
N ILE A 49 3.69 15.37 -11.81
CA ILE A 49 4.12 16.74 -12.09
C ILE A 49 5.49 16.72 -12.78
N TYR A 50 6.45 15.95 -12.24
CA TYR A 50 7.77 15.80 -12.83
C TYR A 50 7.72 15.32 -14.29
N LEU A 51 6.88 14.34 -14.60
CA LEU A 51 6.73 13.85 -15.97
C LEU A 51 6.07 14.87 -16.91
N LEU A 52 5.15 15.70 -16.40
CA LEU A 52 4.55 16.79 -17.17
C LEU A 52 5.58 17.88 -17.49
N ASP A 53 6.49 18.17 -16.56
CA ASP A 53 7.53 19.18 -16.73
C ASP A 53 8.69 18.72 -17.64
N HIS A 54 8.78 17.42 -17.96
CA HIS A 54 9.88 16.83 -18.73
C HIS A 54 9.38 16.13 -20.01
N ALA A 55 9.04 16.92 -21.03
CA ALA A 55 8.49 16.43 -22.30
C ALA A 55 9.37 15.43 -23.08
N THR A 56 10.65 15.30 -22.75
CA THR A 56 11.57 14.33 -23.36
C THR A 56 11.38 12.91 -22.83
N LEU A 57 10.74 12.75 -21.67
CA LEU A 57 10.48 11.47 -21.05
C LEU A 57 9.26 10.80 -21.69
N THR A 58 9.48 9.67 -22.35
CA THR A 58 8.44 8.96 -23.09
C THR A 58 8.42 7.47 -22.73
N GLY A 59 7.24 6.86 -22.87
CA GLY A 59 7.03 5.45 -22.56
C GLY A 59 6.37 5.19 -21.20
N PRO A 60 6.38 3.92 -20.74
CA PRO A 60 5.71 3.54 -19.51
C PRO A 60 6.55 3.84 -18.27
N PHE A 61 5.95 4.55 -17.31
CA PHE A 61 6.54 4.81 -15.99
C PHE A 61 5.79 4.04 -14.90
N ASN A 62 6.52 3.36 -14.03
CA ASN A 62 5.99 2.71 -12.84
C ASN A 62 5.96 3.71 -11.67
N MET A 63 4.77 3.98 -11.15
CA MET A 63 4.54 4.86 -10.00
C MET A 63 4.46 3.98 -8.74
N VAL A 64 5.62 3.57 -8.26
CA VAL A 64 5.82 2.76 -7.06
C VAL A 64 6.99 3.31 -6.26
N ALA A 65 6.93 3.19 -4.94
CA ALA A 65 8.05 3.48 -4.06
C ALA A 65 9.24 2.55 -4.39
N PRO A 66 10.49 3.01 -4.19
CA PRO A 66 11.64 2.13 -4.26
C PRO A 66 11.49 1.07 -3.16
N TYR A 67 11.79 -0.18 -3.50
CA TYR A 67 11.70 -1.36 -2.61
C TYR A 67 10.27 -1.89 -2.39
N PRO A 68 9.77 -2.79 -3.26
CA PRO A 68 8.52 -3.49 -3.01
C PRO A 68 8.68 -4.39 -1.77
N VAL A 69 7.67 -4.39 -0.90
CA VAL A 69 7.65 -5.18 0.34
C VAL A 69 6.67 -6.33 0.21
N HIS A 70 6.89 -7.41 0.97
CA HIS A 70 5.89 -8.44 1.15
C HIS A 70 4.74 -7.92 2.01
N ASN A 71 3.55 -8.47 1.82
CA ASN A 71 2.37 -8.06 2.57
C ASN A 71 2.54 -8.28 4.08
N GLU A 72 3.26 -9.33 4.51
CA GLU A 72 3.59 -9.54 5.92
C GLU A 72 4.46 -8.42 6.51
N GLN A 73 5.43 -7.92 5.74
CA GLN A 73 6.29 -6.80 6.17
C GLN A 73 5.49 -5.52 6.26
N PHE A 74 4.63 -5.26 5.27
CA PHE A 74 3.72 -4.11 5.28
C PHE A 74 2.78 -4.15 6.49
N ALA A 75 2.13 -5.29 6.74
CA ALA A 75 1.21 -5.46 7.86
C ALA A 75 1.93 -5.26 9.21
N ALA A 76 3.14 -5.82 9.37
CA ALA A 76 3.94 -5.63 10.58
C ALA A 76 4.30 -4.16 10.81
N GLN A 77 4.70 -3.43 9.76
CA GLN A 77 5.02 -2.00 9.85
C GLN A 77 3.78 -1.16 10.20
N LEU A 78 2.65 -1.41 9.55
CA LEU A 78 1.41 -0.70 9.83
C LEU A 78 0.95 -0.91 11.28
N ALA A 79 1.06 -2.14 11.78
CA ALA A 79 0.71 -2.48 13.15
C ALA A 79 1.61 -1.79 14.17
N ASN A 80 2.93 -1.77 13.91
CA ASN A 80 3.92 -1.09 14.73
C ASN A 80 3.64 0.42 14.82
N VAL A 81 3.41 1.08 13.68
CA VAL A 81 3.10 2.53 13.63
C VAL A 81 1.81 2.87 14.40
N LEU A 82 0.85 1.96 14.44
CA LEU A 82 -0.42 2.15 15.15
C LEU A 82 -0.38 1.72 16.62
N ASP A 83 0.73 1.17 17.10
CA ASP A 83 0.88 0.55 18.43
C ASP A 83 -0.21 -0.52 18.69
N ARG A 84 -0.39 -1.42 17.71
CA ARG A 84 -1.38 -2.50 17.76
C ARG A 84 -0.78 -3.86 17.38
N PRO A 85 -1.29 -4.98 17.93
CA PRO A 85 -0.90 -6.30 17.47
C PRO A 85 -1.43 -6.57 16.05
N ALA A 86 -0.71 -7.38 15.28
CA ALA A 86 -1.12 -7.84 13.94
C ALA A 86 -0.84 -9.33 13.71
N PHE A 87 -1.32 -10.17 14.64
CA PHE A 87 -1.14 -11.62 14.58
C PHE A 87 -2.17 -12.33 13.69
N LEU A 88 -3.27 -11.64 13.34
CA LEU A 88 -4.39 -12.23 12.62
C LEU A 88 -4.12 -12.23 11.12
N ARG A 89 -3.87 -13.42 10.56
CA ARG A 89 -3.85 -13.58 9.10
C ARG A 89 -5.26 -13.46 8.56
N VAL A 90 -5.48 -12.46 7.71
CA VAL A 90 -6.77 -12.26 7.04
C VAL A 90 -6.90 -13.32 5.95
N PRO A 91 -7.90 -14.23 6.01
CA PRO A 91 -8.08 -15.21 4.96
C PRO A 91 -8.34 -14.52 3.62
N ALA A 92 -7.70 -15.02 2.56
CA ALA A 92 -7.78 -14.38 1.23
C ALA A 92 -9.24 -14.24 0.71
N PHE A 93 -10.16 -15.11 1.13
CA PHE A 93 -11.57 -15.02 0.74
C PHE A 93 -12.29 -13.82 1.35
N VAL A 94 -11.86 -13.31 2.52
CA VAL A 94 -12.47 -12.14 3.18
C VAL A 94 -12.29 -10.90 2.32
N MET A 95 -11.15 -10.80 1.61
CA MET A 95 -10.90 -9.70 0.68
C MET A 95 -11.87 -9.68 -0.52
N ARG A 96 -12.60 -10.77 -0.81
CA ARG A 96 -13.62 -10.80 -1.87
C ARG A 96 -14.94 -10.11 -1.48
N LEU A 97 -15.11 -9.77 -0.20
CA LEU A 97 -16.31 -9.14 0.34
C LEU A 97 -16.20 -7.60 0.40
N LEU A 98 -15.04 -7.03 0.07
CA LEU A 98 -14.71 -5.60 0.07
C LEU A 98 -14.69 -5.00 -1.34
#